data_AF-A0A812WPK0-F1
#
_entry.id   AF-A0A812WPK0-F1
#
_cell.length_a   1.000
_cell.length_b   1.000
_cell.length_c   1.000
_cell.angle_alpha   90.00
_cell.angle_beta   90.00
_cell.angle_gamma   90.00
#
_symmetry.space_group_name_H-M   'P 1'
#
loop_
_entity.id
_entity.type
_entity.pdbx_description
1 polymer ?
#
loop_
_entity_poly.entity_id
_entity_poly.type
_entity_poly.pdbx_seq_one_letter_code
_entity_poly.pdbx_strand_id
1 'polypeptide(L)' 'MLDGDMRESFQQEVRIMKELDHPNICRVYESYDHGRHVFFVMEYCAGGDLFERILEHSGWH' A
#
# COMPACT_ATOMS: atom_id res chain seq x y z
N MET A 1 -2.92 -11.20 18.51
CA MET A 1 -3.59 -11.63 17.25
C MET A 1 -4.36 -10.41 16.76
N LEU A 2 -4.63 -10.24 15.47
CA LEU A 2 -5.56 -9.18 15.07
C LEU A 2 -6.92 -9.55 15.66
N ASP A 3 -7.41 -8.78 16.63
CA ASP A 3 -8.73 -9.00 17.23
C ASP A 3 -9.80 -8.90 16.11
N GLY A 4 -10.93 -9.60 16.25
CA GLY A 4 -11.94 -9.74 15.18
C GLY A 4 -12.32 -8.42 14.52
N ASP A 5 -12.53 -7.38 15.33
CA ASP A 5 -12.87 -6.03 14.88
C ASP A 5 -11.76 -5.39 14.02
N MET A 6 -10.49 -5.61 14.37
CA MET A 6 -9.34 -5.09 13.61
C MET A 6 -9.24 -5.76 12.24
N ARG A 7 -9.61 -7.04 12.13
CA ARG A 7 -9.61 -7.77 10.85
C ARG A 7 -10.68 -7.24 9.91
N GLU A 8 -11.89 -6.97 10.41
CA GLU A 8 -12.97 -6.42 9.60
C GLU A 8 -12.64 -5.02 9.09
N SER A 9 -12.12 -4.15 9.95
CA SER A 9 -11.65 -2.80 9.57
C SER A 9 -10.60 -2.88 8.46
N PHE A 10 -9.63 -3.78 8.59
CA PHE A 10 -8.60 -3.99 7.59
C PHE A 10 -9.19 -4.47 6.25
N GLN A 11 -10.10 -5.45 6.26
CA GLN A 11 -10.74 -5.92 5.02
C GLN A 11 -11.55 -4.81 4.32
N GLN A 12 -12.17 -3.92 5.09
CA GLN A 12 -12.86 -2.76 4.56
C GLN A 12 -11.88 -1.78 3.89
N GLU A 13 -10.73 -1.50 4.51
CA GLU A 13 -9.69 -0.65 3.91
C GLU A 13 -9.14 -1.26 2.61
N VAL A 14 -8.87 -2.56 2.58
CA VAL A 14 -8.42 -3.25 1.37
C VAL A 14 -9.44 -3.14 0.23
N ARG A 15 -10.74 -3.25 0.55
CA ARG A 15 -11.80 -3.07 -0.45
C ARG A 15 -11.77 -1.66 -1.04
N ILE A 16 -11.69 -0.64 -0.18
CA ILE A 16 -11.59 0.76 -0.63
C ILE A 16 -10.36 0.94 -1.51
N MET A 17 -9.19 0.44 -1.10
CA MET A 17 -7.95 0.53 -1.86
C MET A 17 -8.05 -0.12 -3.25
N LYS A 18 -8.77 -1.24 -3.39
CA LYS A 18 -9.00 -1.90 -4.68
C LYS A 18 -9.92 -1.11 -5.62
N GLU A 19 -10.79 -0.27 -5.08
CA GLU A 19 -11.70 0.59 -5.85
C GLU A 19 -11.02 1.88 -6.34
N LEU A 20 -9.88 2.26 -5.75
CA LEU A 20 -9.13 3.45 -6.15
C LEU A 20 -8.43 3.23 -7.50
N ASP A 21 -8.82 4.03 -8.49
CA ASP A 21 -8.21 4.08 -9.82
C ASP A 21 -7.93 5.54 -10.20
N HIS A 22 -6.70 6.01 -9.92
CA HIS A 22 -6.29 7.39 -10.15
C HIS A 22 -4.79 7.44 -10.48
N PRO A 23 -4.33 8.28 -11.44
CA PRO A 23 -2.92 8.37 -11.85
C PRO A 23 -1.92 8.76 -10.76
N ASN A 24 -2.39 9.21 -9.59
CA ASN A 24 -1.54 9.60 -8.46
C ASN A 24 -1.76 8.74 -7.20
N ILE A 25 -2.46 7.62 -7.33
CA ILE A 25 -2.67 6.66 -6.24
C ILE A 25 -2.13 5.31 -6.73
N CYS A 26 -1.22 4.70 -5.95
CA CYS A 26 -0.70 3.37 -6.26
C CYS A 26 -1.85 2.37 -6.29
N ARG A 27 -2.02 1.70 -7.44
CA ARG A 27 -3.12 0.76 -7.64
C ARG A 27 -2.86 -0.55 -6.91
N VAL A 28 -3.86 -1.04 -6.18
CA VAL A 28 -3.88 -2.39 -5.62
C VAL A 28 -4.69 -3.29 -6.55
N TYR A 29 -4.04 -4.31 -7.09
CA TYR A 29 -4.69 -5.29 -7.96
C TYR A 29 -5.36 -6.39 -7.14
N GLU A 30 -4.61 -7.00 -6.23
CA GLU A 30 -5.07 -8.15 -5.45
C GLU A 30 -4.54 -8.16 -4.02
N SER A 31 -5.22 -8.90 -3.15
CA SER A 31 -4.83 -9.08 -1.76
C SER A 31 -5.06 -10.53 -1.34
N TYR A 32 -4.11 -11.13 -0.62
CA TYR A 32 -4.23 -12.49 -0.10
C TYR A 32 -4.04 -12.51 1.40
N ASP A 33 -4.95 -13.19 2.09
CA ASP A 33 -4.86 -13.41 3.53
C ASP A 33 -4.40 -14.84 3.80
N HIS A 34 -3.27 -14.97 4.50
CA HIS A 34 -2.69 -16.25 4.92
C HIS A 34 -2.54 -16.31 6.44
N GLY A 35 -3.64 -16.05 7.15
CA GLY A 35 -3.75 -16.21 8.59
C GLY A 35 -3.00 -15.12 9.36
N ARG A 36 -1.69 -15.24 9.49
CA ARG A 36 -0.84 -14.25 10.19
C ARG A 36 -0.24 -13.19 9.26
N HIS A 37 -0.36 -13.39 7.95
CA HIS A 37 0.24 -12.51 6.95
C HIS A 37 -0.82 -12.08 5.94
N VAL A 38 -0.70 -10.83 5.49
CA VAL A 38 -1.46 -10.32 4.35
C VAL A 38 -0.46 -9.92 3.28
N PHE A 39 -0.77 -10.29 2.04
CA PHE A 39 0.02 -9.97 0.86
C PHE A 39 -0.78 -9.06 -0.05
N PHE A 40 -0.12 -8.07 -0.65
CA PHE A 40 -0.70 -7.18 -1.65
C PHE A 40 0.03 -7.32 -2.97
N VAL A 41 -0.73 -7.43 -4.05
CA VAL A 41 -0.23 -7.28 -5.42
C VAL A 41 -0.58 -5.87 -5.86
N MET A 42 0.44 -5.06 -6.08
CA MET A 42 0.31 -3.62 -6.35
C MET A 42 1.07 -3.22 -7.61
N GLU A 43 0.78 -2.02 -8.09
CA GLU A 43 1.55 -1.37 -9.16
C GLU A 43 3.04 -1.30 -8.80
N TYR A 44 3.89 -1.54 -9.81
CA TYR A 44 5.33 -1.43 -9.65
C TYR A 44 5.78 0.02 -9.81
N CYS A 45 6.08 0.67 -8.69
CA CYS A 45 6.59 2.04 -8.64
C CYS A 45 8.11 2.08 -8.87
N ALA A 46 8.54 2.03 -10.14
CA ALA A 46 9.97 2.05 -10.51
C ALA A 46 10.73 3.32 -10.05
N GLY A 47 10.02 4.39 -9.72
CA GLY A 47 10.58 5.68 -9.34
C GLY A 47 11.15 5.78 -7.93
N GLY A 48 11.08 4.69 -7.14
CA GLY A 48 11.59 4.65 -5.77
C GLY A 48 10.73 5.45 -4.78
N ASP A 49 11.32 5.72 -3.61
CA ASP A 49 10.66 6.45 -2.53
C ASP A 49 10.75 7.97 -2.73
N LEU A 50 9.67 8.68 -2.35
CA LEU A 50 9.61 10.13 -2.50
C LEU A 50 10.59 10.83 -1.56
N PHE A 51 10.74 10.35 -0.33
CA PHE A 51 11.62 10.98 0.65
C PHE A 51 13.08 10.84 0.22
N GLU A 52 13.48 9.69 -0.31
CA GLU A 52 14.80 9.52 -0.94
C GLU A 52 15.05 10.56 -2.04
N ARG A 53 14.09 10.74 -2.96
CA ARG A 53 14.17 11.77 -4.01
C ARG A 53 14.29 13.19 -3.47
N ILE A 54 13.61 13.51 -2.38
CA ILE A 54 13.69 14.82 -1.73
C ILE A 54 15.09 15.03 -1.14
N LEU A 55 15.68 14.02 -0.51
CA LEU A 55 17.04 14.09 0.04
C LEU A 55 18.08 14.33 -1.06
N GLU A 56 17.97 13.61 -2.19
CA GLU A 56 18.86 13.81 -3.35
C GLU A 56 18.81 15.26 -3.89
N HIS A 57 17.63 15.88 -3.91
CA HIS A 57 17.43 17.21 -4.50
C HIS A 57 17.63 18.36 -3.52
N SER A 58 17.59 18.10 -2.21
CA SER A 58 17.72 19.14 -1.19
C SER A 58 19.18 19.53 -0.92
N GLY A 59 20.16 18.87 -1.55
CA GLY A 59 21.58 19.21 -1.43
C GLY A 59 22.19 18.89 -0.06
N TRP A 60 21.46 18.14 0.78
CA TRP A 60 21.96 17.63 2.05
C TRP A 60 22.79 16.37 1.78
N HIS A 61 24.06 16.58 1.45
CA HIS A 61 25.12 15.65 1.80
C HIS A 61 25.65 15.99 3.20
#